data_AF-A0A401KTP0-F1
#
_entry.id   AF-A0A401KTP0-F1
#
_cell.length_a   1.000
_cell.length_b   1.000
_cell.length_c   1.000
_cell.angle_alpha   90.00
_cell.angle_beta   90.00
_cell.angle_gamma   90.00
#
_symmetry.space_group_name_H-M   'P 1'
#
loop_
_entity.id
_entity.type
_entity.pdbx_description
1 polymer ?
#
loop_
_entity_poly.entity_id
_entity_poly.type
_entity_poly.pdbx_seq_one_letter_code
_entity_poly.pdbx_strand_id
1 'polypeptide(L)'
;MLPVRWRGNSVEKYTSPVVGSGWFTVDPRDYLERGNHAGLHGKLRQYLHSQVKPSVICTYVSLTHSTQHLQDEDYPYVFLLTAPKVLGHVFNPVSFWYLYSVNSTLAAVILEVNNNFGERHMYLLLSTGSTSEDTSVADLADQPCSTPNCFASIWPKDFHVSPFNPREGMAYTLSTTDPLRCERPIDSRIVLVASNRVRLIASIRATGPAIRPAALSAYQRSQLILSWGWVGALTEPRIYFQAAKLHVQRKLGVWSLPVPLEKTISRRANRLERSLEYFVRGYLRHRVENTDGSFTVRYSAAGLFANDTVEIMQSPSARAISSKCPGKAVEFRVLRPDFYTSFVESQALTAEAVFKLLAGNDFLRVSRMHVLRDLFCDESGSFPEFSKVSGSSHLAFQILSWFRKGRPAAIAGPRSLSALDCYVLTCCSPAEQRDYWLQVIKLFLSRYVAFGHTFLLEAEVLVALLVLGWTLLATNSLFYGSYGSTFRSFFVI
;
A
#
# COMPACT_ATOMS: atom_id res chain seq x y z
N MET A 1 -19.28 13.03 10.04
CA MET A 1 -18.13 13.65 9.37
C MET A 1 -17.62 14.78 10.24
N LEU A 2 -16.31 14.88 10.45
CA LEU A 2 -15.70 16.00 11.17
C LEU A 2 -15.18 17.02 10.15
N PRO A 3 -15.52 18.30 10.28
CA PRO A 3 -14.77 19.36 9.62
C PRO A 3 -13.42 19.51 10.35
N VAL A 4 -12.32 19.05 9.76
CA VAL A 4 -10.99 19.50 10.22
C VAL A 4 -10.78 20.88 9.61
N ARG A 5 -11.12 21.93 10.36
CA ARG A 5 -10.87 23.32 9.95
C ARG A 5 -9.47 23.69 10.39
N TRP A 6 -8.51 23.70 9.47
CA TRP A 6 -7.23 24.30 9.76
C TRP A 6 -7.35 25.83 9.60
N ARG A 7 -7.11 26.58 10.67
CA ARG A 7 -6.89 28.03 10.66
C ARG A 7 -5.46 28.27 11.10
N GLY A 8 -4.65 28.89 10.22
CA GLY A 8 -3.28 29.28 10.53
C GLY A 8 -3.18 30.11 11.82
N ASN A 9 -2.09 29.86 12.55
CA ASN A 9 -1.70 30.43 13.85
C ASN A 9 -2.59 30.14 15.05
N SER A 10 -2.89 28.86 15.27
CA SER A 10 -2.79 28.28 16.62
C SER A 10 -2.81 26.76 16.50
N VAL A 11 -1.83 26.15 17.14
CA VAL A 11 -1.71 24.74 17.40
C VAL A 11 -2.99 24.23 18.08
N GLU A 12 -4.00 23.79 17.33
CA GLU A 12 -4.82 22.66 17.78
C GLU A 12 -3.93 21.42 17.64
N LYS A 13 -3.20 21.22 18.72
CA LYS A 13 -2.18 20.22 19.00
C LYS A 13 -2.71 18.81 18.74
N TYR A 14 -2.67 18.34 17.49
CA TYR A 14 -2.49 16.91 17.22
C TYR A 14 -1.02 16.48 17.34
N THR A 15 -0.17 17.31 17.94
CA THR A 15 1.03 16.85 18.66
C THR A 15 0.64 16.49 20.10
N SER A 16 -0.23 15.50 20.27
CA SER A 16 -0.19 14.73 21.51
C SER A 16 0.71 13.54 21.22
N PRO A 17 1.74 13.24 22.04
CA PRO A 17 2.27 11.88 22.05
C PRO A 17 1.07 10.97 22.31
N VAL A 18 1.03 9.80 21.67
CA VAL A 18 -0.06 8.83 21.80
C VAL A 18 -0.42 8.65 23.28
N VAL A 19 -1.47 9.32 23.74
CA VAL A 19 -2.09 9.14 25.06
C VAL A 19 -3.58 9.47 24.89
N GLY A 20 -4.39 8.42 24.80
CA GLY A 20 -5.84 8.48 24.64
C GLY A 20 -6.33 7.71 23.41
N SER A 21 -6.48 6.39 23.56
CA SER A 21 -7.31 5.57 22.66
C SER A 21 -8.76 6.05 22.77
N GLY A 22 -9.14 7.04 21.97
CA GLY A 22 -10.53 7.46 21.83
C GLY A 22 -11.31 6.48 20.95
N TRP A 23 -12.60 6.30 21.25
CA TRP A 23 -13.51 5.49 20.42
C TRP A 23 -13.72 6.08 19.01
N PHE A 24 -13.35 7.34 18.80
CA PHE A 24 -13.48 8.09 17.55
C PHE A 24 -12.21 8.86 17.25
N THR A 25 -11.50 8.50 16.18
CA THR A 25 -10.17 9.09 15.89
C THR A 25 -9.94 9.33 14.40
N VAL A 26 -9.21 10.40 14.07
CA VAL A 26 -8.60 10.63 12.76
C VAL A 26 -7.10 10.53 12.97
N ASP A 27 -6.52 9.44 12.50
CA ASP A 27 -5.11 9.12 12.76
C ASP A 27 -4.24 9.59 11.60
N PRO A 28 -3.27 10.50 11.80
CA PRO A 28 -2.38 10.97 10.75
C PRO A 28 -1.67 9.84 10.00
N ARG A 29 -1.50 8.67 10.61
CA ARG A 29 -0.84 7.50 10.01
C ARG A 29 -1.54 6.93 8.79
N ASP A 30 -2.82 7.23 8.63
CA ASP A 30 -3.65 6.67 7.57
C ASP A 30 -3.93 7.64 6.43
N TYR A 31 -3.22 8.76 6.34
CA TYR A 31 -3.44 9.76 5.29
C TYR A 31 -2.14 10.09 4.55
N LEU A 32 -2.28 10.45 3.27
CA LEU A 32 -1.16 10.77 2.38
C LEU A 32 -0.13 9.63 2.36
N GLU A 33 1.16 9.90 2.58
CA GLU A 33 2.18 8.88 2.82
C GLU A 33 1.92 8.10 4.13
N ARG A 34 2.17 6.79 4.15
CA ARG A 34 1.92 5.96 5.34
C ARG A 34 2.99 6.21 6.42
N GLY A 35 2.59 6.22 7.69
CA GLY A 35 3.49 6.40 8.84
C GLY A 35 3.23 7.69 9.63
N ASN A 36 4.02 8.03 10.63
CA ASN A 36 3.77 9.24 11.45
C ASN A 36 4.93 10.26 11.42
N HIS A 37 5.71 10.28 10.35
CA HIS A 37 6.98 11.01 10.28
C HIS A 37 6.86 12.53 10.35
N ALA A 38 5.73 13.12 9.94
CA ALA A 38 5.59 14.58 9.85
C ALA A 38 4.19 15.12 10.21
N GLY A 39 3.35 14.32 10.88
CA GLY A 39 1.93 14.64 11.09
C GLY A 39 1.14 14.80 9.77
N LEU A 40 -0.07 15.35 9.82
CA LEU A 40 -0.87 15.57 8.60
C LEU A 40 -0.32 16.73 7.75
N HIS A 41 0.00 17.85 8.39
CA HIS A 41 0.46 19.05 7.71
C HIS A 41 1.82 18.82 7.01
N GLY A 42 2.81 18.26 7.71
CA GLY A 42 4.12 18.01 7.12
C GLY A 42 4.07 17.02 5.95
N LYS A 43 3.20 16.01 6.01
CA LYS A 43 2.95 15.11 4.88
C LYS A 43 2.27 15.79 3.70
N LEU A 44 1.32 16.69 3.96
CA LEU A 44 0.65 17.45 2.90
C LEU A 44 1.66 18.33 2.18
N ARG A 45 2.48 19.05 2.95
CA ARG A 45 3.61 19.83 2.43
C ARG A 45 4.53 18.95 1.59
N GLN A 46 4.98 17.81 2.10
CA GLN A 46 5.83 16.87 1.36
C GLN A 46 5.17 16.38 0.05
N TYR A 47 3.87 16.08 0.09
CA TYR A 47 3.12 15.69 -1.11
C TYR A 47 3.07 16.82 -2.13
N LEU A 48 2.73 18.05 -1.74
CA LEU A 48 2.68 19.20 -2.64
C LEU A 48 4.06 19.48 -3.27
N HIS A 49 5.13 19.48 -2.46
CA HIS A 49 6.51 19.60 -2.97
C HIS A 49 6.87 18.48 -3.96
N SER A 50 6.39 17.25 -3.74
CA SER A 50 6.62 16.13 -4.67
C SER A 50 5.92 16.27 -6.01
N GLN A 51 4.86 17.09 -6.09
CA GLN A 51 4.17 17.37 -7.35
C GLN A 51 4.89 18.43 -8.20
N VAL A 52 5.73 19.27 -7.57
CA VAL A 52 6.58 20.24 -8.27
C VAL A 52 7.77 19.48 -8.87
N LYS A 53 7.71 19.15 -10.16
CA LYS A 53 8.88 18.62 -10.88
C LYS A 53 9.97 19.70 -10.89
N PRO A 54 11.23 19.42 -10.48
CA PRO A 54 12.33 20.30 -10.83
C PRO A 54 12.44 20.28 -12.35
N SER A 55 12.12 21.40 -12.98
CA SER A 55 12.29 21.61 -14.41
C SER A 55 13.77 21.47 -14.75
N VAL A 56 14.20 20.29 -15.18
CA VAL A 56 15.34 20.19 -16.08
C VAL A 56 14.93 20.97 -17.33
N ILE A 57 15.73 21.97 -17.67
CA ILE A 57 15.60 22.81 -18.85
C ILE A 57 15.42 21.90 -20.08
N CYS A 58 14.18 21.72 -20.52
CA CYS A 58 13.85 21.22 -21.84
C CYS A 58 13.41 22.43 -22.65
N THR A 59 14.38 23.06 -23.29
CA THR A 59 14.13 23.91 -24.45
C THR A 59 13.48 23.03 -25.52
N TYR A 60 12.52 23.60 -26.23
CA TYR A 60 11.73 23.07 -27.35
C TYR A 60 10.37 22.42 -26.99
N VAL A 61 9.34 23.07 -27.55
CA VAL A 61 7.88 22.83 -27.50
C VAL A 61 7.16 23.50 -26.33
N SER A 62 6.85 24.79 -26.55
CA SER A 62 5.81 25.55 -25.85
C SER A 62 4.44 24.95 -26.15
N LEU A 63 3.88 24.22 -25.20
CA LEU A 63 2.43 24.07 -25.02
C LEU A 63 2.13 24.47 -23.58
N THR A 64 1.24 25.45 -23.44
CA THR A 64 0.87 26.17 -22.23
C THR A 64 0.23 25.26 -21.18
N HIS A 65 1.06 24.59 -20.37
CA HIS A 65 0.68 24.27 -18.99
C HIS A 65 1.31 25.33 -18.10
N SER A 66 0.49 26.26 -17.61
CA SER A 66 0.89 27.18 -16.55
C SER A 66 1.38 26.35 -15.36
N THR A 67 2.70 26.28 -15.17
CA THR A 67 3.33 25.66 -14.01
C THR A 67 3.09 26.57 -12.82
N GLN A 68 1.88 26.49 -12.26
CA GLN A 68 1.56 27.13 -11.00
C GLN A 68 2.46 26.47 -9.94
N HIS A 69 3.38 27.26 -9.40
CA HIS A 69 4.38 26.79 -8.46
C HIS A 69 3.67 26.42 -7.16
N LEU A 70 3.29 25.14 -6.97
CA LEU A 70 2.55 24.65 -5.81
C LEU A 70 3.40 24.78 -4.54
N GLN A 71 3.36 25.94 -3.87
CA GLN A 71 4.03 26.14 -2.59
C GLN A 71 3.04 26.00 -1.43
N ASP A 72 3.56 25.61 -0.26
CA ASP A 72 2.77 25.46 0.97
C ASP A 72 2.11 26.79 1.38
N GLU A 73 2.82 27.90 1.15
CA GLU A 73 2.35 29.27 1.41
C GLU A 73 1.11 29.66 0.58
N ASP A 74 0.89 28.97 -0.56
CA ASP A 74 -0.27 29.25 -1.42
C ASP A 74 -1.57 28.70 -0.81
N TYR A 75 -1.48 27.77 0.15
CA TYR A 75 -2.63 27.06 0.71
C TYR A 75 -2.74 27.16 2.25
N PRO A 76 -2.90 28.36 2.83
CA PRO A 76 -2.91 28.58 4.28
C PRO A 76 -4.16 28.08 5.00
N TYR A 77 -5.16 27.57 4.27
CA TYR A 77 -6.31 26.89 4.87
C TYR A 77 -6.60 25.57 4.16
N VAL A 78 -6.83 24.53 4.95
CA VAL A 78 -7.07 23.17 4.46
C VAL A 78 -8.24 22.57 5.21
N PHE A 79 -9.14 21.92 4.47
CA PHE A 79 -10.26 21.18 5.02
C PHE A 79 -10.21 19.72 4.58
N LEU A 80 -10.21 18.79 5.56
CA LEU A 80 -10.22 17.35 5.30
C LEU A 80 -11.62 16.78 5.53
N LEU A 81 -12.20 16.21 4.48
CA LEU A 81 -13.40 15.39 4.54
C LEU A 81 -12.99 13.91 4.48
N THR A 82 -13.26 13.16 5.55
CA THR A 82 -12.83 11.78 5.69
C THR A 82 -13.75 10.95 6.60
N ALA A 83 -13.65 9.62 6.50
CA ALA A 83 -14.23 8.68 7.44
C ALA A 83 -13.34 8.55 8.70
N PRO A 84 -13.91 8.68 9.90
CA PRO A 84 -13.19 8.48 11.16
C PRO A 84 -13.02 6.99 11.47
N LYS A 85 -12.00 6.65 12.27
CA LYS A 85 -11.92 5.35 12.94
C LYS A 85 -12.92 5.28 14.07
N VAL A 86 -13.66 4.18 14.12
CA VAL A 86 -14.48 3.81 15.27
C VAL A 86 -13.94 2.53 15.89
N LEU A 87 -13.60 2.56 17.18
CA LEU A 87 -12.98 1.44 17.90
C LEU A 87 -11.75 0.85 17.16
N GLY A 88 -10.95 1.73 16.54
CA GLY A 88 -9.73 1.36 15.81
C GLY A 88 -9.94 0.87 14.38
N HIS A 89 -11.18 0.64 13.94
CA HIS A 89 -11.49 0.21 12.58
C HIS A 89 -11.98 1.37 11.71
N VAL A 90 -11.54 1.42 10.44
CA VAL A 90 -12.00 2.39 9.45
C VAL A 90 -12.00 1.76 8.06
N PHE A 91 -13.08 2.00 7.32
CA PHE A 91 -13.14 1.79 5.89
C PHE A 91 -13.34 3.16 5.22
N ASN A 92 -12.37 3.57 4.39
CA ASN A 92 -12.37 4.91 3.80
C ASN A 92 -11.99 4.87 2.32
N PRO A 93 -12.96 4.76 1.40
CA PRO A 93 -12.69 4.61 -0.03
C PRO A 93 -12.14 5.90 -0.67
N VAL A 94 -12.50 7.07 -0.13
CA VAL A 94 -12.01 8.36 -0.62
C VAL A 94 -12.04 9.42 0.48
N SER A 95 -10.94 10.18 0.61
CA SER A 95 -10.89 11.43 1.39
C SER A 95 -10.67 12.63 0.48
N PHE A 96 -11.28 13.77 0.82
CA PHE A 96 -11.14 15.02 0.07
C PHE A 96 -10.35 16.02 0.90
N TRP A 97 -9.28 16.55 0.32
CA TRP A 97 -8.50 17.64 0.88
C TRP A 97 -8.81 18.89 0.08
N TYR A 98 -9.60 19.79 0.64
CA TYR A 98 -9.91 21.08 0.04
C TYR A 98 -8.82 22.07 0.44
N LEU A 99 -8.09 22.60 -0.53
CA LEU A 99 -7.00 23.53 -0.37
C LEU A 99 -7.48 24.93 -0.77
N TYR A 100 -7.35 25.88 0.15
CA TYR A 100 -7.82 27.24 -0.06
C TYR A 100 -6.65 28.21 -0.18
N SER A 101 -6.76 29.14 -1.11
CA SER A 101 -5.82 30.25 -1.25
C SER A 101 -5.80 31.15 -0.01
N VAL A 102 -4.80 32.04 0.05
CA VAL A 102 -4.76 33.15 1.02
C VAL A 102 -6.06 33.96 1.05
N ASN A 103 -6.73 34.09 -0.10
CA ASN A 103 -8.01 34.80 -0.24
C ASN A 103 -9.23 33.94 0.15
N SER A 104 -9.02 32.78 0.79
CA SER A 104 -10.10 31.85 1.18
C SER A 104 -10.98 31.42 -0.01
N THR A 105 -10.38 31.26 -1.19
CA THR A 105 -11.02 30.66 -2.37
C THR A 105 -10.57 29.22 -2.53
N LEU A 106 -11.48 28.30 -2.85
CA LEU A 106 -11.13 26.90 -3.12
C LEU A 106 -10.25 26.83 -4.38
N ALA A 107 -8.97 26.56 -4.19
CA ALA A 107 -7.95 26.64 -5.23
C ALA A 107 -7.55 25.26 -5.75
N ALA A 108 -7.61 24.22 -4.91
CA ALA A 108 -7.34 22.84 -5.33
C ALA A 108 -8.09 21.83 -4.45
N VAL A 109 -8.29 20.63 -4.98
CA VAL A 109 -8.84 19.48 -4.26
C VAL A 109 -7.92 18.29 -4.46
N ILE A 110 -7.46 17.66 -3.38
CA ILE A 110 -6.78 16.37 -3.45
C ILE A 110 -7.77 15.26 -3.10
N LEU A 111 -7.93 14.29 -4.01
CA LEU A 111 -8.67 13.07 -3.78
C LEU A 111 -7.69 11.96 -3.37
N GLU A 112 -7.75 11.57 -2.10
CA GLU A 112 -7.06 10.39 -1.60
C GLU A 112 -7.97 9.17 -1.75
N VAL A 113 -7.74 8.38 -2.79
CA VAL A 113 -8.56 7.20 -3.12
C VAL A 113 -7.86 5.94 -2.62
N ASN A 114 -8.58 5.11 -1.85
CA ASN A 114 -8.09 3.82 -1.38
C ASN A 114 -8.89 2.69 -2.05
N ASN A 115 -8.23 1.59 -2.41
CA ASN A 115 -8.90 0.39 -2.93
C ASN A 115 -8.98 -0.72 -1.87
N ASN A 116 -9.80 -1.73 -2.14
CA ASN A 116 -9.99 -2.89 -1.26
C ASN A 116 -8.76 -3.81 -1.21
N PHE A 117 -7.75 -3.58 -2.04
CA PHE A 117 -6.46 -4.27 -2.00
C PHE A 117 -5.46 -3.59 -1.06
N GLY A 118 -5.88 -2.50 -0.41
CA GLY A 118 -5.08 -1.73 0.52
C GLY A 118 -4.10 -0.78 -0.14
N GLU A 119 -4.17 -0.56 -1.45
CA GLU A 119 -3.39 0.44 -2.19
C GLU A 119 -4.07 1.81 -2.10
N ARG A 120 -3.31 2.88 -2.38
CA ARG A 120 -3.77 4.27 -2.33
C ARG A 120 -3.24 5.06 -3.51
N HIS A 121 -4.07 5.96 -4.03
CA HIS A 121 -3.69 6.89 -5.07
C HIS A 121 -4.20 8.30 -4.74
N MET A 122 -3.43 9.30 -5.15
CA MET A 122 -3.67 10.70 -4.85
C MET A 122 -3.88 11.47 -6.16
N TYR A 123 -5.07 12.02 -6.37
CA TYR A 123 -5.34 12.92 -7.50
C TYR A 123 -5.35 14.37 -7.02
N LEU A 124 -4.39 15.17 -7.49
CA LEU A 124 -4.41 16.62 -7.28
C LEU A 124 -5.18 17.28 -8.42
N LEU A 125 -6.28 17.95 -8.09
CA LEU A 125 -7.14 18.67 -9.01
C LEU A 125 -7.01 20.16 -8.74
N LEU A 126 -6.60 20.92 -9.75
CA LEU A 126 -6.48 22.37 -9.65
C LEU A 126 -7.79 23.02 -10.10
N SER A 127 -8.14 24.15 -9.48
CA SER A 127 -9.22 24.98 -9.96
C SER A 127 -8.82 25.56 -11.31
N THR A 128 -9.53 25.19 -12.37
CA THR A 128 -9.47 25.92 -13.63
C THR A 128 -10.08 27.29 -13.37
N GLY A 129 -9.25 28.27 -12.99
CA GLY A 129 -9.67 29.67 -12.96
C GLY A 129 -10.39 29.99 -14.25
N SER A 130 -11.56 30.61 -14.16
CA SER A 130 -12.42 30.98 -15.28
C SER A 130 -11.62 31.69 -16.37
N THR A 131 -11.16 30.91 -17.35
CA THR A 131 -10.55 31.38 -18.59
C THR A 131 -11.00 30.40 -19.65
N SER A 132 -12.24 30.57 -20.08
CA SER A 132 -12.81 29.95 -21.27
C SER A 132 -13.86 30.90 -21.82
N GLU A 133 -13.39 32.03 -22.35
CA GLU A 133 -13.92 32.46 -23.65
C GLU A 133 -13.45 31.40 -24.66
N ASP A 134 -14.33 31.03 -25.57
CA ASP A 134 -14.16 30.04 -26.64
C ASP A 134 -14.31 28.56 -26.25
N THR A 135 -15.57 28.10 -26.22
CA THR A 135 -16.09 27.12 -27.19
C THR A 135 -17.61 27.05 -27.04
N SER A 136 -18.32 27.79 -27.89
CA SER A 136 -19.73 27.52 -28.18
C SER A 136 -19.84 26.18 -28.88
N VAL A 137 -20.55 25.22 -28.29
CA VAL A 137 -21.70 24.45 -28.85
C VAL A 137 -22.03 23.35 -27.81
N ALA A 138 -23.04 23.58 -26.97
CA ALA A 138 -23.74 22.51 -26.25
C ALA A 138 -25.16 22.98 -25.87
N ASP A 139 -26.13 22.12 -26.14
CA ASP A 139 -27.57 22.32 -25.96
C ASP A 139 -27.99 22.74 -24.53
N LEU A 140 -29.05 23.54 -24.45
CA LEU A 140 -29.55 24.28 -23.28
C LEU A 140 -30.16 23.45 -22.13
N ALA A 141 -29.76 22.19 -21.90
CA ALA A 141 -30.35 21.35 -20.84
C ALA A 141 -29.37 20.75 -19.82
N ASP A 142 -28.05 20.79 -20.07
CA ASP A 142 -27.05 20.18 -19.18
C ASP A 142 -25.84 21.12 -18.95
N GLN A 143 -26.09 22.40 -18.65
CA GLN A 143 -25.01 23.24 -18.13
C GLN A 143 -24.63 22.74 -16.72
N PRO A 144 -23.34 22.49 -16.42
CA PRO A 144 -22.90 22.38 -15.03
C PRO A 144 -23.22 23.72 -14.38
N CYS A 145 -24.04 23.70 -13.33
CA CYS A 145 -24.44 24.87 -12.58
C CYS A 145 -23.22 25.77 -12.36
N SER A 146 -23.20 26.92 -13.04
CA SER A 146 -22.28 28.03 -12.77
C SER A 146 -22.71 28.69 -11.46
N THR A 147 -22.76 27.91 -10.38
CA THR A 147 -22.85 28.46 -9.04
C THR A 147 -21.43 28.85 -8.64
N PRO A 148 -21.19 30.07 -8.14
CA PRO A 148 -19.84 30.58 -7.83
C PRO A 148 -19.10 29.80 -6.72
N ASN A 149 -19.71 28.74 -6.20
CA ASN A 149 -19.21 27.88 -5.12
C ASN A 149 -19.04 26.41 -5.56
N CYS A 150 -19.08 26.09 -6.85
CA CYS A 150 -18.87 24.71 -7.35
C CYS A 150 -17.47 24.55 -7.95
N PHE A 151 -16.77 23.49 -7.55
CA PHE A 151 -15.50 23.06 -8.11
C PHE A 151 -15.74 21.85 -9.02
N ALA A 152 -15.29 21.93 -10.26
CA ALA A 152 -15.42 20.85 -11.24
C ALA A 152 -14.06 20.52 -11.87
N SER A 153 -13.81 19.23 -12.12
CA SER A 153 -12.58 18.77 -12.77
C SER A 153 -12.79 17.42 -13.44
N ILE A 154 -12.01 17.13 -14.48
CA ILE A 154 -12.03 15.88 -15.23
C ILE A 154 -10.60 15.33 -15.33
N TRP A 155 -10.41 14.05 -15.07
CA TRP A 155 -9.09 13.40 -15.16
C TRP A 155 -9.22 11.91 -15.55
N PRO A 156 -8.17 11.30 -16.11
CA PRO A 156 -8.18 9.89 -16.49
C PRO A 156 -8.25 8.96 -15.27
N LYS A 157 -8.85 7.78 -15.44
CA LYS A 157 -8.89 6.75 -14.41
C LYS A 157 -7.59 5.94 -14.41
N ASP A 158 -6.67 6.35 -13.54
CA ASP A 158 -5.34 5.73 -13.44
C ASP A 158 -5.23 4.68 -12.30
N PHE A 159 -6.26 4.61 -11.45
CA PHE A 159 -6.29 3.74 -10.27
C PHE A 159 -7.39 2.68 -10.32
N HIS A 160 -7.03 1.44 -9.97
CA HIS A 160 -7.95 0.32 -9.95
C HIS A 160 -8.69 0.25 -8.60
N VAL A 161 -9.93 0.72 -8.60
CA VAL A 161 -10.80 0.73 -7.41
C VAL A 161 -11.83 -0.40 -7.45
N SER A 162 -12.30 -0.78 -8.65
CA SER A 162 -13.37 -1.74 -8.85
C SER A 162 -12.99 -2.76 -9.92
N PRO A 163 -13.21 -4.07 -9.68
CA PRO A 163 -12.93 -5.12 -10.64
C PRO A 163 -13.87 -5.09 -11.85
N PHE A 164 -14.98 -4.34 -11.84
CA PHE A 164 -15.95 -4.31 -12.94
C PHE A 164 -15.67 -3.21 -13.97
N ASN A 165 -14.67 -2.37 -13.72
CA ASN A 165 -14.36 -1.25 -14.58
C ASN A 165 -12.85 -1.22 -14.88
N PRO A 166 -12.42 -1.30 -16.15
CA PRO A 166 -11.00 -1.18 -16.52
C PRO A 166 -10.47 0.22 -16.23
N ARG A 167 -9.14 0.39 -16.25
CA ARG A 167 -8.49 1.71 -16.17
C ARG A 167 -8.56 2.43 -17.51
N GLU A 168 -8.19 1.73 -18.58
CA GLU A 168 -8.11 2.26 -19.93
C GLU A 168 -9.47 2.72 -20.47
N GLY A 169 -9.47 3.82 -21.22
CA GLY A 169 -10.65 4.39 -21.86
C GLY A 169 -11.69 4.99 -20.92
N MET A 170 -11.31 5.27 -19.66
CA MET A 170 -12.22 5.75 -18.61
C MET A 170 -11.71 7.05 -18.00
N ALA A 171 -12.63 7.96 -17.67
CA ALA A 171 -12.34 9.22 -17.01
C ALA A 171 -13.27 9.44 -15.80
N TYR A 172 -12.76 10.12 -14.79
CA TYR A 172 -13.56 10.62 -13.68
C TYR A 172 -13.88 12.09 -13.88
N THR A 173 -15.10 12.47 -13.49
CA THR A 173 -15.52 13.86 -13.33
C THR A 173 -15.85 14.09 -11.86
N LEU A 174 -15.29 15.14 -11.26
CA LEU A 174 -15.67 15.64 -9.95
C LEU A 174 -16.56 16.87 -10.14
N SER A 175 -17.64 16.93 -9.36
CA SER A 175 -18.38 18.15 -9.07
C SER A 175 -18.54 18.22 -7.56
N THR A 176 -18.02 19.26 -6.92
CA THR A 176 -18.11 19.42 -5.46
C THR A 176 -18.39 20.85 -5.08
N THR A 177 -19.27 21.06 -4.11
CA THR A 177 -19.51 22.37 -3.53
C THR A 177 -18.38 22.78 -2.58
N ASP A 178 -18.09 24.07 -2.48
CA ASP A 178 -17.18 24.64 -1.49
C ASP A 178 -17.77 24.52 -0.07
N PRO A 179 -17.18 23.69 0.82
CA PRO A 179 -17.70 23.47 2.16
C PRO A 179 -17.62 24.72 3.07
N LEU A 180 -16.82 25.74 2.74
CA LEU A 180 -16.73 26.98 3.51
C LEU A 180 -17.78 28.03 3.10
N ARG A 181 -18.33 27.94 1.89
CA ARG A 181 -19.22 28.97 1.32
C ARG A 181 -20.68 28.52 1.17
N CYS A 182 -20.95 27.21 1.20
CA CYS A 182 -22.30 26.68 1.02
C CYS A 182 -23.01 26.34 2.35
N GLU A 183 -24.31 26.69 2.43
CA GLU A 183 -25.19 26.33 3.56
C GLU A 183 -25.34 24.82 3.75
N ARG A 184 -25.27 24.06 2.64
CA ARG A 184 -25.12 22.60 2.65
C ARG A 184 -23.64 22.29 2.39
N PRO A 185 -22.85 22.03 3.44
CA PRO A 185 -21.39 22.09 3.33
C PRO A 185 -20.80 20.90 2.55
N ILE A 186 -21.56 19.83 2.29
CA ILE A 186 -21.01 18.62 1.67
C ILE A 186 -21.98 18.09 0.63
N ASP A 187 -21.71 18.41 -0.63
CA ASP A 187 -22.28 17.77 -1.81
C ASP A 187 -21.15 17.55 -2.83
N SER A 188 -20.68 16.31 -2.90
CA SER A 188 -19.58 15.90 -3.78
C SER A 188 -20.03 14.71 -4.63
N ARG A 189 -19.86 14.84 -5.94
CA ARG A 189 -20.23 13.81 -6.93
C ARG A 189 -19.02 13.44 -7.77
N ILE A 190 -18.69 12.16 -7.78
CA ILE A 190 -17.70 11.56 -8.68
C ILE A 190 -18.45 10.72 -9.71
N VAL A 191 -18.28 11.05 -10.98
CA VAL A 191 -18.91 10.34 -12.10
C VAL A 191 -17.81 9.63 -12.89
N LEU A 192 -17.96 8.32 -13.09
CA LEU A 192 -17.12 7.56 -14.00
C LEU A 192 -17.76 7.58 -15.38
N VAL A 193 -17.02 8.02 -16.38
CA VAL A 193 -17.46 8.15 -17.78
C VAL A 193 -16.59 7.26 -18.67
N ALA A 194 -17.24 6.60 -19.64
CA ALA A 194 -16.60 5.80 -20.67
C ALA A 194 -17.26 6.09 -22.03
N SER A 195 -16.48 6.50 -23.04
CA SER A 195 -17.02 6.82 -24.38
C SER A 195 -18.27 7.73 -24.31
N ASN A 196 -18.19 8.81 -23.52
CA ASN A 196 -19.27 9.77 -23.25
C ASN A 196 -20.55 9.18 -22.63
N ARG A 197 -20.48 7.98 -22.04
CA ARG A 197 -21.57 7.37 -21.27
C ARG A 197 -21.21 7.27 -19.80
N VAL A 198 -22.17 7.63 -18.95
CA VAL A 198 -22.04 7.48 -17.49
C VAL A 198 -22.08 6.00 -17.12
N ARG A 199 -21.05 5.54 -16.41
CA ARG A 199 -20.92 4.16 -15.92
C ARG A 199 -21.23 4.01 -14.44
N LEU A 200 -20.79 4.98 -13.64
CA LEU A 200 -20.97 4.98 -12.20
C LEU A 200 -21.14 6.41 -11.70
N ILE A 201 -22.07 6.61 -10.77
CA ILE A 201 -22.22 7.86 -10.04
C ILE A 201 -22.03 7.52 -8.55
N ALA A 202 -21.01 8.11 -7.94
CA ALA A 202 -20.82 8.09 -6.49
C ALA A 202 -21.09 9.49 -5.95
N SER A 203 -22.04 9.62 -5.02
CA SER A 203 -22.39 10.89 -4.39
C SER A 203 -22.21 10.83 -2.88
N ILE A 204 -21.60 11.85 -2.30
CA ILE A 204 -21.48 12.05 -0.86
C ILE A 204 -22.25 13.33 -0.53
N ARG A 205 -23.29 13.18 0.29
CA ARG A 205 -24.19 14.28 0.67
C ARG A 205 -24.38 14.32 2.18
N ALA A 206 -24.41 15.51 2.76
CA ALA A 206 -24.81 15.70 4.15
C ALA A 206 -26.32 15.42 4.30
N THR A 207 -26.68 14.54 5.24
CA THR A 207 -28.08 14.18 5.54
C THR A 207 -28.66 14.94 6.72
N GLY A 208 -27.86 15.76 7.41
CA GLY A 208 -28.25 16.47 8.62
C GLY A 208 -27.18 17.44 9.10
N PRO A 209 -27.41 18.13 10.23
CA PRO A 209 -26.49 19.12 10.77
C PRO A 209 -25.18 18.50 11.26
N ALA A 210 -24.10 19.28 11.25
CA ALA A 210 -22.79 18.83 11.69
C ALA A 210 -22.78 18.54 13.20
N ILE A 211 -22.37 17.33 13.58
CA ILE A 211 -22.23 16.92 14.97
C ILE A 211 -20.79 17.19 15.40
N ARG A 212 -20.58 17.91 16.52
CA ARG A 212 -19.27 18.08 17.16
C ARG A 212 -19.11 17.02 18.26
N PRO A 213 -18.29 15.96 18.07
CA PRO A 213 -18.15 14.88 19.05
C PRO A 213 -17.70 15.35 20.43
N ALA A 214 -16.85 16.38 20.50
CA ALA A 214 -16.39 16.97 21.76
C ALA A 214 -17.52 17.60 22.58
N ALA A 215 -18.57 18.12 21.92
CA ALA A 215 -19.71 18.75 22.58
C ALA A 215 -20.82 17.76 22.97
N LEU A 216 -20.72 16.49 22.56
CA LEU A 216 -21.72 15.48 22.89
C LEU A 216 -21.63 15.05 24.35
N SER A 217 -22.78 14.83 24.99
CA SER A 217 -22.86 14.16 26.30
C SER A 217 -22.49 12.68 26.19
N ALA A 218 -22.17 12.02 27.32
CA ALA A 218 -21.84 10.59 27.33
C ALA A 218 -22.96 9.72 26.71
N TYR A 219 -24.22 10.02 27.00
CA TYR A 219 -25.38 9.33 26.43
C TYR A 219 -25.46 9.48 24.91
N GLN A 220 -25.33 10.71 24.40
CA GLN A 220 -25.36 10.99 22.96
C GLN A 220 -24.19 10.32 22.22
N ARG A 221 -23.01 10.24 22.86
CA ARG A 221 -21.86 9.51 22.31
C ARG A 221 -22.18 8.02 22.19
N SER A 222 -22.72 7.39 23.23
CA SER A 222 -23.11 5.98 23.20
C SER A 222 -24.17 5.70 22.12
N GLN A 223 -25.18 6.56 22.00
CA GLN A 223 -26.19 6.46 20.96
C GLN A 223 -25.58 6.56 19.54
N LEU A 224 -24.61 7.46 19.34
CA LEU A 224 -23.89 7.59 18.07
C LEU A 224 -23.07 6.33 17.75
N ILE A 225 -22.37 5.77 18.74
CA ILE A 225 -21.59 4.53 18.56
C ILE A 225 -22.49 3.34 18.22
N LEU A 226 -23.60 3.18 18.93
CA LEU A 226 -24.53 2.06 18.72
C LEU A 226 -25.25 2.18 17.37
N SER A 227 -25.56 3.39 16.91
CA SER A 227 -26.23 3.61 15.62
C SER A 227 -25.28 3.54 14.42
N TRP A 228 -24.06 4.08 14.52
CA TRP A 228 -23.15 4.24 13.39
C TRP A 228 -21.83 3.49 13.48
N GLY A 229 -21.41 3.11 14.68
CA GLY A 229 -20.07 2.56 14.91
C GLY A 229 -19.80 1.23 14.21
N TRP A 230 -20.83 0.43 13.97
CA TRP A 230 -20.74 -0.85 13.26
C TRP A 230 -20.75 -0.70 11.73
N VAL A 231 -21.11 0.47 11.19
CA VAL A 231 -21.26 0.68 9.73
C VAL A 231 -19.93 0.44 9.01
N GLY A 232 -18.81 0.94 9.54
CA GLY A 232 -17.48 0.73 8.98
C GLY A 232 -17.14 -0.77 8.90
N ALA A 233 -17.34 -1.50 10.00
CA ALA A 233 -17.04 -2.94 10.08
C ALA A 233 -17.88 -3.79 9.11
N LEU A 234 -19.13 -3.41 8.85
CA LEU A 234 -19.99 -4.12 7.88
C LEU A 234 -19.79 -3.66 6.43
N THR A 235 -19.01 -2.61 6.17
CA THR A 235 -18.86 -2.08 4.81
C THR A 235 -18.12 -3.06 3.90
N GLU A 236 -16.98 -3.61 4.34
CA GLU A 236 -16.21 -4.57 3.53
C GLU A 236 -17.01 -5.85 3.20
N PRO A 237 -17.65 -6.56 4.16
CA PRO A 237 -18.51 -7.70 3.85
C PRO A 237 -19.61 -7.37 2.84
N ARG A 238 -20.24 -6.20 2.97
CA ARG A 238 -21.28 -5.75 2.03
C ARG A 238 -20.72 -5.51 0.63
N ILE A 239 -19.50 -4.99 0.51
CA ILE A 239 -18.84 -4.83 -0.79
C ILE A 239 -18.62 -6.18 -1.45
N TYR A 240 -18.10 -7.18 -0.73
CA TYR A 240 -17.90 -8.52 -1.28
C TYR A 240 -19.21 -9.17 -1.70
N PHE A 241 -20.26 -9.05 -0.88
CA PHE A 241 -21.58 -9.58 -1.23
C PHE A 241 -22.16 -8.91 -2.49
N GLN A 242 -22.06 -7.59 -2.61
CA GLN A 242 -22.51 -6.87 -3.80
C GLN A 242 -21.66 -7.22 -5.03
N ALA A 243 -20.35 -7.38 -4.88
CA ALA A 243 -19.48 -7.82 -5.97
C ALA A 243 -19.86 -9.22 -6.46
N ALA A 244 -20.11 -10.17 -5.55
CA ALA A 244 -20.60 -11.49 -5.89
C ALA A 244 -21.95 -11.42 -6.62
N LYS A 245 -22.88 -10.57 -6.16
CA LYS A 245 -24.16 -10.34 -6.84
C LYS A 245 -23.99 -9.81 -8.26
N LEU A 246 -23.13 -8.82 -8.46
CA LEU A 246 -22.83 -8.24 -9.78
C LEU A 246 -22.19 -9.26 -10.72
N HIS A 247 -21.26 -10.07 -10.23
CA HIS A 247 -20.60 -11.08 -11.04
C HIS A 247 -21.54 -12.25 -11.38
N VAL A 248 -22.18 -12.84 -10.38
CA VAL A 248 -22.99 -14.06 -10.55
C VAL A 248 -24.36 -13.76 -11.16
N GLN A 249 -25.08 -12.76 -10.67
CA GLN A 249 -26.45 -12.48 -11.12
C GLN A 249 -26.49 -11.57 -12.35
N ARG A 250 -25.58 -10.59 -12.44
CA ARG A 250 -25.54 -9.62 -13.54
C ARG A 250 -24.49 -9.94 -14.61
N LYS A 251 -23.73 -11.03 -14.44
CA LYS A 251 -22.72 -11.53 -15.39
C LYS A 251 -21.72 -10.44 -15.83
N LEU A 252 -21.41 -9.51 -14.93
CA LEU A 252 -20.43 -8.47 -15.19
C LEU A 252 -19.02 -9.08 -15.25
N GLY A 253 -18.27 -8.69 -16.28
CA GLY A 253 -16.88 -9.08 -16.47
C GLY A 253 -16.00 -8.57 -15.31
N VAL A 254 -15.12 -9.45 -14.83
CA VAL A 254 -14.15 -9.15 -13.76
C VAL A 254 -12.79 -8.93 -14.40
N TRP A 255 -12.26 -7.74 -14.21
CA TRP A 255 -10.92 -7.35 -14.60
C TRP A 255 -9.96 -7.68 -13.47
N SER A 256 -8.82 -8.27 -13.82
CA SER A 256 -7.74 -8.51 -12.87
C SER A 256 -7.19 -7.19 -12.33
N LEU A 257 -6.70 -7.23 -11.10
CA LEU A 257 -5.99 -6.10 -10.51
C LEU A 257 -4.72 -5.84 -11.33
N PRO A 258 -4.60 -4.69 -11.99
CA PRO A 258 -3.47 -4.43 -12.83
C PRO A 258 -2.31 -3.87 -12.02
N VAL A 259 -1.17 -3.78 -12.67
CA VAL A 259 0.08 -3.19 -12.17
C VAL A 259 -0.15 -1.83 -11.50
N PRO A 260 0.30 -1.62 -10.25
CA PRO A 260 0.27 -0.30 -9.64
C PRO A 260 1.17 0.68 -10.38
N LEU A 261 0.70 1.91 -10.56
CA LEU A 261 1.50 2.98 -11.13
C LEU A 261 2.53 3.48 -10.11
N GLU A 262 3.59 4.16 -10.56
CA GLU A 262 4.62 4.73 -9.68
C GLU A 262 4.06 5.70 -8.62
N LYS A 263 2.97 6.39 -8.95
CA LYS A 263 2.29 7.31 -8.02
C LYS A 263 1.38 6.60 -7.02
N THR A 264 1.13 5.31 -7.21
CA THR A 264 0.31 4.51 -6.31
C THR A 264 1.13 4.07 -5.10
N ILE A 265 0.62 4.37 -3.92
CA ILE A 265 1.16 3.89 -2.66
C ILE A 265 0.68 2.45 -2.46
N SER A 266 1.62 1.52 -2.33
CA SER A 266 1.33 0.11 -2.19
C SER A 266 0.53 -0.21 -0.91
N ARG A 267 -0.02 -1.42 -0.86
CA ARG A 267 -0.52 -2.00 0.39
C ARG A 267 0.59 -2.17 1.41
N ARG A 268 0.20 -2.28 2.69
CA ARG A 268 1.13 -2.60 3.77
C ARG A 268 1.66 -4.03 3.59
N ALA A 269 2.96 -4.20 3.82
CA ALA A 269 3.57 -5.51 3.87
C ALA A 269 3.08 -6.25 5.13
N ASN A 270 2.73 -7.52 4.98
CA ASN A 270 2.41 -8.40 6.11
C ASN A 270 3.70 -8.81 6.85
N ARG A 271 3.57 -9.56 7.96
CA ARG A 271 4.74 -9.94 8.79
C ARG A 271 5.77 -10.75 8.01
N LEU A 272 5.31 -11.70 7.20
CA LEU A 272 6.17 -12.56 6.40
C LEU A 272 6.92 -11.75 5.34
N GLU A 273 6.22 -10.90 4.60
CA GLU A 273 6.81 -10.01 3.59
C GLU A 273 7.84 -9.06 4.18
N ARG A 274 7.59 -8.52 5.39
CA ARG A 274 8.58 -7.67 6.08
C ARG A 274 9.84 -8.44 6.47
N SER A 275 9.71 -9.68 6.93
CA SER A 275 10.88 -10.50 7.24
C SER A 275 11.64 -10.88 5.97
N LEU A 276 10.94 -11.27 4.89
CA LEU A 276 11.59 -11.57 3.61
C LEU A 276 12.26 -10.34 2.97
N GLU A 277 11.66 -9.16 3.10
CA GLU A 277 12.20 -7.89 2.60
C GLU A 277 13.60 -7.62 3.14
N TYR A 278 13.84 -7.91 4.43
CA TYR A 278 15.16 -7.78 5.06
C TYR A 278 16.23 -8.56 4.31
N PHE A 279 15.94 -9.82 3.97
CA PHE A 279 16.87 -10.70 3.24
C PHE A 279 17.05 -10.26 1.79
N VAL A 280 15.98 -9.85 1.11
CA VAL A 280 16.04 -9.35 -0.28
C VAL A 280 16.89 -8.09 -0.37
N ARG A 281 16.67 -7.13 0.54
CA ARG A 281 17.45 -5.91 0.67
C ARG A 281 18.92 -6.22 0.98
N GLY A 282 19.16 -7.14 1.93
CA GLY A 282 20.50 -7.58 2.31
C GLY A 282 21.26 -8.21 1.14
N TYR A 283 20.60 -9.07 0.36
CA TYR A 283 21.16 -9.67 -0.84
C TYR A 283 21.52 -8.62 -1.89
N LEU A 284 20.61 -7.69 -2.18
CA LEU A 284 20.87 -6.60 -3.14
C LEU A 284 22.07 -5.75 -2.69
N ARG A 285 22.14 -5.40 -1.40
CA ARG A 285 23.27 -4.68 -0.82
C ARG A 285 24.56 -5.45 -1.02
N HIS A 286 24.59 -6.72 -0.63
CA HIS A 286 25.75 -7.59 -0.80
C HIS A 286 26.21 -7.66 -2.26
N ARG A 287 25.30 -7.72 -3.23
CA ARG A 287 25.65 -7.68 -4.66
C ARG A 287 26.31 -6.35 -5.04
N VAL A 288 25.69 -5.23 -4.68
CA VAL A 288 26.22 -3.89 -5.00
C VAL A 288 27.60 -3.66 -4.36
N GLU A 289 27.83 -4.18 -3.16
CA GLU A 289 29.08 -4.02 -2.42
C GLU A 289 30.22 -4.92 -2.91
N ASN A 290 29.91 -6.07 -3.52
CA ASN A 290 30.91 -7.02 -4.03
C ASN A 290 31.08 -6.97 -5.55
N THR A 291 30.59 -5.92 -6.20
CA THR A 291 30.80 -5.72 -7.64
C THR A 291 31.97 -4.77 -7.87
N ASP A 292 32.86 -5.10 -8.82
CA ASP A 292 34.04 -4.29 -9.14
C ASP A 292 33.71 -2.96 -9.84
N GLY A 293 32.58 -2.89 -10.55
CA GLY A 293 32.13 -1.70 -11.26
C GLY A 293 31.59 -0.58 -10.35
N SER A 294 31.50 0.63 -10.90
CA SER A 294 30.99 1.82 -10.17
C SER A 294 29.47 1.90 -10.22
N PHE A 295 28.80 1.31 -9.23
CA PHE A 295 27.35 1.31 -9.08
C PHE A 295 26.87 2.09 -7.85
N THR A 296 25.80 2.87 -8.04
CA THR A 296 24.97 3.44 -6.97
C THR A 296 23.53 3.00 -7.20
N VAL A 297 22.92 2.36 -6.22
CA VAL A 297 21.57 1.82 -6.29
C VAL A 297 20.71 2.51 -5.24
N ARG A 298 19.60 3.12 -5.66
CA ARG A 298 18.56 3.64 -4.76
C ARG A 298 17.45 2.60 -4.69
N TYR A 299 17.46 1.79 -3.64
CA TYR A 299 16.42 0.80 -3.37
C TYR A 299 15.26 1.44 -2.62
N SER A 300 14.03 1.17 -3.05
CA SER A 300 12.78 1.64 -2.46
C SER A 300 11.85 0.45 -2.22
N ALA A 301 11.66 0.09 -0.96
CA ALA A 301 10.84 -1.02 -0.49
C ALA A 301 9.34 -0.69 -0.54
N ALA A 302 8.52 -1.66 -0.95
CA ALA A 302 7.07 -1.58 -0.90
C ALA A 302 6.52 -1.96 0.49
N GLY A 303 5.49 -1.25 0.93
CA GLY A 303 4.65 -1.63 2.06
C GLY A 303 5.26 -1.47 3.46
N LEU A 304 6.45 -0.87 3.56
CA LEU A 304 7.09 -0.48 4.82
C LEU A 304 6.69 0.94 5.24
N PHE A 305 7.03 1.34 6.46
CA PHE A 305 6.81 2.71 6.95
C PHE A 305 7.92 3.65 6.47
N ALA A 306 7.58 4.92 6.21
CA ALA A 306 8.39 5.89 5.48
C ALA A 306 9.90 5.90 5.83
N ASN A 307 10.27 5.81 7.11
CA ASN A 307 11.67 5.89 7.55
C ASN A 307 12.56 4.73 7.05
N ASP A 308 11.99 3.55 6.79
CA ASP A 308 12.77 2.36 6.38
C ASP A 308 12.59 2.03 4.89
N THR A 309 11.90 2.89 4.13
CA THR A 309 11.52 2.58 2.75
C THR A 309 12.67 2.72 1.76
N VAL A 310 13.59 3.65 1.96
CA VAL A 310 14.62 3.97 0.96
C VAL A 310 16.02 3.71 1.50
N GLU A 311 16.83 3.00 0.74
CA GLU A 311 18.25 2.78 1.01
C GLU A 311 19.09 3.13 -0.22
N ILE A 312 20.22 3.79 0.00
CA ILE A 312 21.22 4.06 -1.03
C ILE A 312 22.39 3.11 -0.82
N MET A 313 22.59 2.20 -1.76
CA MET A 313 23.65 1.20 -1.76
C MET A 313 24.74 1.63 -2.75
N GLN A 314 26.00 1.52 -2.38
CA GLN A 314 27.14 1.93 -3.22
C GLN A 314 28.23 0.86 -3.25
N SER A 315 28.72 0.56 -4.45
CA SER A 315 29.92 -0.25 -4.68
C SER A 315 31.19 0.44 -4.16
N PRO A 316 32.28 -0.29 -3.86
CA PRO A 316 33.55 0.29 -3.41
C PRO A 316 34.09 1.33 -4.39
N SER A 317 34.04 1.02 -5.70
CA SER A 317 34.44 1.90 -6.79
C SER A 317 33.57 3.17 -6.87
N ALA A 318 32.26 3.09 -6.59
CA ALA A 318 31.41 4.28 -6.55
C ALA A 318 31.64 5.16 -5.31
N ARG A 319 31.92 4.56 -4.14
CA ARG A 319 32.25 5.30 -2.92
C ARG A 319 33.53 6.11 -3.08
N ALA A 320 34.52 5.56 -3.77
CA ALA A 320 35.79 6.24 -4.05
C ALA A 320 35.63 7.46 -4.96
N ILE A 321 34.63 7.46 -5.86
CA ILE A 321 34.45 8.49 -6.90
C ILE A 321 33.51 9.63 -6.46
N SER A 322 32.55 9.38 -5.54
CA SER A 322 31.46 10.33 -5.27
C SER A 322 31.24 10.64 -3.79
N SER A 323 31.71 11.82 -3.34
CA SER A 323 31.11 12.57 -2.22
C SER A 323 29.92 13.45 -2.64
N LYS A 324 29.74 13.71 -3.95
CA LYS A 324 28.61 14.46 -4.52
C LYS A 324 28.30 13.99 -5.95
N CYS A 325 27.28 13.14 -6.14
CA CYS A 325 26.28 13.22 -7.23
C CYS A 325 25.39 11.94 -7.34
N PRO A 326 24.09 12.01 -7.01
CA PRO A 326 23.13 10.92 -7.23
C PRO A 326 22.65 10.76 -8.70
N GLY A 327 23.13 11.56 -9.67
CA GLY A 327 22.63 11.57 -11.06
C GLY A 327 22.90 10.30 -11.89
N LYS A 328 23.78 9.40 -11.42
CA LYS A 328 24.03 8.09 -12.04
C LYS A 328 23.38 6.91 -11.30
N ALA A 329 22.60 7.17 -10.24
CA ALA A 329 21.99 6.11 -9.45
C ALA A 329 20.93 5.34 -10.25
N VAL A 330 20.95 4.00 -10.12
CA VAL A 330 19.86 3.14 -10.61
C VAL A 330 18.79 3.09 -9.54
N GLU A 331 17.56 3.42 -9.90
CA GLU A 331 16.43 3.33 -8.99
C GLU A 331 15.83 1.94 -9.07
N PHE A 332 15.73 1.26 -7.93
CA PHE A 332 15.09 -0.03 -7.75
C PHE A 332 13.87 0.17 -6.87
N ARG A 333 12.69 0.23 -7.48
CA ARG A 333 11.47 0.54 -6.75
C ARG A 333 10.50 -0.62 -6.78
N VAL A 334 10.35 -1.28 -5.63
CA VAL A 334 9.34 -2.31 -5.45
C VAL A 334 7.99 -1.61 -5.39
N LEU A 335 7.07 -2.00 -6.28
CA LEU A 335 5.72 -1.44 -6.40
C LEU A 335 4.73 -2.17 -5.47
N ARG A 336 4.97 -3.45 -5.16
CA ARG A 336 4.13 -4.25 -4.26
C ARG A 336 4.91 -5.21 -3.36
N PRO A 337 4.44 -5.43 -2.10
CA PRO A 337 5.08 -6.39 -1.20
C PRO A 337 5.09 -7.84 -1.67
N ASP A 338 4.16 -8.23 -2.57
CA ASP A 338 4.11 -9.57 -3.17
C ASP A 338 5.39 -9.93 -3.95
N PHE A 339 6.17 -8.91 -4.32
CA PHE A 339 7.50 -9.09 -4.88
C PHE A 339 8.38 -9.95 -3.97
N TYR A 340 8.38 -9.75 -2.65
CA TYR A 340 9.32 -10.43 -1.74
C TYR A 340 9.03 -11.94 -1.65
N THR A 341 7.75 -12.32 -1.61
CA THR A 341 7.35 -13.73 -1.63
C THR A 341 7.62 -14.36 -2.99
N SER A 342 7.32 -13.65 -4.08
CA SER A 342 7.57 -14.12 -5.45
C SER A 342 9.07 -14.31 -5.72
N PHE A 343 9.90 -13.41 -5.20
CA PHE A 343 11.36 -13.45 -5.32
C PHE A 343 11.93 -14.71 -4.65
N VAL A 344 11.50 -15.01 -3.43
CA VAL A 344 11.90 -16.22 -2.67
C VAL A 344 11.42 -17.52 -3.33
N GLU A 345 10.29 -17.49 -4.03
CA GLU A 345 9.75 -18.65 -4.72
C GLU A 345 10.41 -18.93 -6.07
N SER A 346 11.06 -17.92 -6.67
CA SER A 346 11.79 -18.09 -7.91
C SER A 346 13.09 -18.86 -7.69
N GLN A 347 13.29 -19.96 -8.43
CA GLN A 347 14.47 -20.83 -8.28
C GLN A 347 15.69 -20.32 -9.04
N ALA A 348 15.50 -19.68 -10.19
CA ALA A 348 16.58 -19.13 -10.98
C ALA A 348 16.73 -17.64 -10.63
N LEU A 349 17.90 -17.24 -10.13
CA LEU A 349 18.25 -15.85 -9.89
C LEU A 349 19.35 -15.36 -10.84
N THR A 350 19.54 -16.06 -11.97
CA THR A 350 20.32 -15.50 -13.07
C THR A 350 19.73 -14.14 -13.43
N ALA A 351 20.57 -13.22 -13.93
CA ALA A 351 20.11 -11.93 -14.43
C ALA A 351 18.83 -12.11 -15.27
N GLU A 352 18.83 -13.08 -16.18
CA GLU A 352 17.70 -13.39 -17.07
C GLU A 352 16.41 -13.84 -16.35
N ALA A 353 16.51 -14.55 -15.23
CA ALA A 353 15.35 -14.98 -14.46
C ALA A 353 14.80 -13.87 -13.56
N VAL A 354 15.68 -13.04 -12.98
CA VAL A 354 15.28 -11.75 -12.36
C VAL A 354 14.64 -10.87 -13.43
N PHE A 355 15.21 -10.76 -14.63
CA PHE A 355 14.62 -10.05 -15.77
C PHE A 355 13.30 -10.64 -16.23
N LYS A 356 13.10 -11.96 -16.27
CA LYS A 356 11.81 -12.58 -16.60
C LYS A 356 10.78 -12.35 -15.50
N LEU A 357 11.21 -12.33 -14.25
CA LEU A 357 10.34 -11.98 -13.13
C LEU A 357 9.97 -10.50 -13.17
N LEU A 358 10.88 -9.63 -13.62
CA LEU A 358 10.66 -8.20 -13.85
C LEU A 358 9.86 -7.87 -15.12
N ALA A 359 10.07 -8.63 -16.19
CA ALA A 359 9.42 -8.44 -17.49
C ALA A 359 8.07 -9.17 -17.56
N GLY A 360 7.84 -10.16 -16.69
CA GLY A 360 6.61 -10.95 -16.63
C GLY A 360 5.70 -10.63 -15.44
N ASN A 361 6.20 -9.96 -14.39
CA ASN A 361 5.40 -9.51 -13.26
C ASN A 361 5.83 -8.10 -12.84
N ASP A 362 4.96 -7.12 -13.06
CA ASP A 362 5.25 -5.71 -12.93
C ASP A 362 5.33 -5.19 -11.47
N PHE A 363 5.92 -5.97 -10.54
CA PHE A 363 6.00 -5.62 -9.12
C PHE A 363 7.29 -4.88 -8.73
N LEU A 364 8.26 -4.76 -9.64
CA LEU A 364 9.50 -4.01 -9.42
C LEU A 364 9.81 -3.18 -10.67
N ARG A 365 10.16 -1.91 -10.47
CA ARG A 365 10.56 -1.00 -11.54
C ARG A 365 12.03 -0.62 -11.38
N VAL A 366 12.76 -0.69 -12.49
CA VAL A 366 14.20 -0.37 -12.54
C VAL A 366 14.43 0.74 -13.57
N SER A 367 15.02 1.87 -13.16
CA SER A 367 15.18 3.02 -14.05
C SER A 367 16.18 2.79 -15.19
N ARG A 368 17.24 1.99 -14.96
CA ARG A 368 18.27 1.65 -15.96
C ARG A 368 18.45 0.15 -16.08
N MET A 369 17.62 -0.46 -16.91
CA MET A 369 17.51 -1.92 -17.02
C MET A 369 18.78 -2.61 -17.56
N HIS A 370 19.61 -1.92 -18.35
CA HIS A 370 20.89 -2.45 -18.84
C HIS A 370 21.91 -2.63 -17.70
N VAL A 371 21.96 -1.70 -16.75
CA VAL A 371 22.86 -1.73 -15.59
C VAL A 371 22.54 -2.90 -14.66
N LEU A 372 21.28 -3.33 -14.64
CA LEU A 372 20.87 -4.53 -13.91
C LEU A 372 21.52 -5.79 -14.50
N ARG A 373 21.76 -5.86 -15.82
CA ARG A 373 22.47 -7.01 -16.42
C ARG A 373 23.86 -7.07 -15.82
N ASP A 374 24.61 -5.98 -15.88
CA ASP A 374 25.98 -5.91 -15.38
C ASP A 374 26.09 -6.29 -13.89
N LEU A 375 25.10 -5.94 -13.07
CA LEU A 375 25.06 -6.30 -11.64
C LEU A 375 24.84 -7.81 -11.38
N PHE A 376 24.16 -8.52 -12.29
CA PHE A 376 23.76 -9.92 -12.15
C PHE A 376 24.37 -10.86 -13.22
N CYS A 377 25.23 -10.36 -14.12
CA CYS A 377 25.80 -11.08 -15.27
C CYS A 377 26.72 -12.25 -14.87
N ASP A 378 27.35 -12.20 -13.69
CA ASP A 378 28.32 -13.21 -13.26
C ASP A 378 27.72 -14.60 -12.94
N GLU A 379 26.39 -14.76 -12.97
CA GLU A 379 25.73 -16.03 -12.62
C GLU A 379 25.66 -17.07 -13.75
N SER A 380 26.26 -16.81 -14.93
CA SER A 380 26.25 -17.79 -16.04
C SER A 380 27.13 -19.03 -15.81
N GLY A 381 27.81 -19.19 -14.67
CA GLY A 381 28.69 -20.34 -14.42
C GLY A 381 28.81 -20.73 -12.95
N SER A 382 28.17 -21.83 -12.57
CA SER A 382 28.31 -22.55 -11.29
C SER A 382 27.84 -21.82 -10.02
N PHE A 383 26.55 -21.98 -9.68
CA PHE A 383 26.18 -21.97 -8.27
C PHE A 383 27.01 -23.06 -7.56
N PRO A 384 27.60 -22.79 -6.38
CA PRO A 384 28.37 -23.82 -5.68
C PRO A 384 27.49 -25.05 -5.51
N GLU A 385 27.95 -26.18 -6.03
CA GLU A 385 27.32 -27.46 -5.73
C GLU A 385 27.22 -27.62 -4.20
N PHE A 386 26.13 -28.26 -3.78
CA PHE A 386 25.79 -28.59 -2.38
C PHE A 386 26.98 -29.12 -1.53
N SER A 387 28.05 -29.59 -2.16
CA SER A 387 29.24 -30.21 -1.57
C SER A 387 30.13 -29.28 -0.74
N LYS A 388 29.98 -27.94 -0.80
CA LYS A 388 30.86 -26.99 -0.06
C LYS A 388 30.27 -26.42 1.25
N VAL A 389 29.00 -26.66 1.58
CA VAL A 389 28.36 -26.09 2.77
C VAL A 389 28.16 -27.16 3.85
N SER A 390 29.01 -27.17 4.88
CA SER A 390 28.94 -28.09 6.02
C SER A 390 28.21 -27.45 7.21
N GLY A 391 27.21 -28.14 7.79
CA GLY A 391 26.54 -27.68 9.02
C GLY A 391 25.12 -28.24 9.24
N SER A 392 24.55 -28.01 10.43
CA SER A 392 23.18 -28.42 10.80
C SER A 392 22.08 -27.75 9.96
N SER A 393 22.36 -26.59 9.36
CA SER A 393 21.50 -25.89 8.39
C SER A 393 21.32 -26.65 7.06
N HIS A 394 22.18 -27.63 6.76
CA HIS A 394 22.20 -28.37 5.49
C HIS A 394 20.88 -29.13 5.22
N LEU A 395 20.36 -29.83 6.23
CA LEU A 395 19.15 -30.66 6.08
C LEU A 395 17.89 -29.78 5.92
N ALA A 396 17.88 -28.63 6.58
CA ALA A 396 16.81 -27.65 6.52
C ALA A 396 16.61 -27.11 5.08
N PHE A 397 17.70 -26.75 4.40
CA PHE A 397 17.65 -26.22 3.04
C PHE A 397 17.47 -27.32 1.97
N GLN A 398 17.82 -28.57 2.26
CA GLN A 398 17.42 -29.71 1.43
C GLN A 398 15.89 -29.88 1.39
N ILE A 399 15.22 -29.75 2.54
CA ILE A 399 13.74 -29.78 2.60
C ILE A 399 13.15 -28.64 1.76
N LEU A 400 13.72 -27.43 1.84
CA LEU A 400 13.28 -26.30 1.01
C LEU A 400 13.39 -26.58 -0.48
N SER A 401 14.50 -27.20 -0.91
CA SER A 401 14.69 -27.56 -2.33
C SER A 401 13.60 -28.51 -2.84
N TRP A 402 13.05 -29.37 -1.97
CA TRP A 402 11.95 -30.27 -2.29
C TRP A 402 10.64 -29.52 -2.51
N PHE A 403 10.29 -28.56 -1.65
CA PHE A 403 9.08 -27.73 -1.80
C PHE A 403 9.07 -26.88 -3.08
N ARG A 404 10.23 -26.63 -3.67
CA ARG A 404 10.34 -25.90 -4.94
C ARG A 404 10.34 -26.81 -6.19
N LYS A 405 10.34 -28.15 -6.06
CA LYS A 405 10.27 -29.08 -7.20
C LYS A 405 8.92 -28.96 -7.92
N GLY A 406 8.96 -28.79 -9.25
CA GLY A 406 7.76 -28.80 -10.11
C GLY A 406 7.24 -27.44 -10.58
N ARG A 407 7.96 -26.34 -10.38
CA ARG A 407 7.63 -25.03 -10.98
C ARG A 407 8.43 -24.78 -12.28
N PRO A 408 7.90 -24.00 -13.24
CA PRO A 408 8.44 -23.87 -14.61
C PRO A 408 9.86 -23.26 -14.75
N ALA A 409 10.56 -23.00 -13.65
CA ALA A 409 11.99 -22.63 -13.62
C ALA A 409 12.93 -23.83 -13.34
N ALA A 410 12.41 -25.06 -13.35
CA ALA A 410 13.17 -26.29 -13.11
C ALA A 410 14.05 -26.70 -14.32
N ILE A 411 15.05 -25.88 -14.64
CA ILE A 411 16.13 -26.26 -15.58
C ILE A 411 17.38 -26.71 -14.79
N ALA A 412 17.51 -26.32 -13.52
CA ALA A 412 18.56 -26.81 -12.63
C ALA A 412 18.09 -28.07 -11.88
N GLY A 413 18.96 -29.07 -11.78
CA GLY A 413 18.65 -30.39 -11.24
C GLY A 413 18.04 -30.42 -9.82
N PRO A 414 17.65 -31.62 -9.33
CA PRO A 414 16.80 -31.82 -8.14
C PRO A 414 17.36 -31.37 -6.77
N ARG A 415 18.44 -30.58 -6.76
CA ARG A 415 19.18 -30.05 -5.61
C ARG A 415 19.87 -28.73 -6.00
N SER A 416 19.11 -27.68 -6.33
CA SER A 416 19.68 -26.33 -6.55
C SER A 416 19.11 -25.33 -5.55
N LEU A 417 20.00 -24.58 -4.89
CA LEU A 417 19.66 -23.46 -4.02
C LEU A 417 19.46 -22.21 -4.89
N SER A 418 18.58 -21.30 -4.47
CA SER A 418 18.47 -19.98 -5.10
C SER A 418 19.66 -19.10 -4.67
N ALA A 419 20.01 -18.09 -5.46
CA ALA A 419 21.07 -17.15 -5.09
C ALA A 419 20.82 -16.45 -3.74
N LEU A 420 19.56 -16.20 -3.38
CA LEU A 420 19.20 -15.68 -2.07
C LEU A 420 19.49 -16.69 -0.95
N ASP A 421 19.21 -17.98 -1.15
CA ASP A 421 19.55 -19.00 -0.16
C ASP A 421 21.06 -19.12 0.02
N CYS A 422 21.83 -19.03 -1.07
CA CYS A 422 23.29 -19.02 -1.02
C CYS A 422 23.79 -17.83 -0.19
N TYR A 423 23.29 -16.62 -0.46
CA TYR A 423 23.62 -15.44 0.34
C TYR A 423 23.28 -15.61 1.82
N VAL A 424 22.10 -16.13 2.15
CA VAL A 424 21.70 -16.36 3.54
C VAL A 424 22.64 -17.37 4.22
N LEU A 425 23.03 -18.44 3.53
CA LEU A 425 23.93 -19.45 4.07
C LEU A 425 25.37 -18.95 4.25
N THR A 426 25.86 -18.09 3.35
CA THR A 426 27.26 -17.64 3.35
C THR A 426 27.49 -16.36 4.16
N CYS A 427 26.49 -15.48 4.24
CA CYS A 427 26.68 -14.12 4.73
C CYS A 427 25.84 -13.79 5.98
N CYS A 428 24.80 -14.56 6.30
CA CYS A 428 23.96 -14.30 7.47
C CYS A 428 24.36 -15.16 8.68
N SER A 429 24.06 -14.65 9.88
CA SER A 429 24.27 -15.37 11.14
C SER A 429 23.38 -16.61 11.26
N PRO A 430 23.72 -17.61 12.10
CA PRO A 430 22.88 -18.79 12.30
C PRO A 430 21.45 -18.50 12.77
N ALA A 431 21.25 -17.41 13.52
CA ALA A 431 19.93 -16.97 13.96
C ALA A 431 19.09 -16.43 12.77
N GLU A 432 19.69 -15.64 11.90
CA GLU A 432 19.04 -15.11 10.69
C GLU A 432 18.76 -16.22 9.68
N GLN A 433 19.68 -17.18 9.51
CA GLN A 433 19.45 -18.37 8.68
C GLN A 433 18.22 -19.15 9.14
N ARG A 434 18.06 -19.33 10.47
CA ARG A 434 16.91 -19.99 11.06
C ARG A 434 15.62 -19.20 10.83
N ASP A 435 15.64 -17.87 11.02
CA ASP A 435 14.46 -17.03 10.75
C ASP A 435 14.04 -17.13 9.28
N TYR A 436 14.98 -16.91 8.35
CA TYR A 436 14.73 -17.05 6.91
C TYR A 436 14.08 -18.40 6.60
N TRP A 437 14.68 -19.50 7.04
CA TRP A 437 14.16 -20.84 6.82
C TRP A 437 12.72 -21.01 7.33
N LEU A 438 12.43 -20.53 8.55
CA LEU A 438 11.09 -20.59 9.12
C LEU A 438 10.06 -19.81 8.29
N GLN A 439 10.40 -18.61 7.83
CA GLN A 439 9.49 -17.80 7.01
C GLN A 439 9.26 -18.42 5.63
N VAL A 440 10.30 -18.96 5.00
CA VAL A 440 10.19 -19.63 3.70
C VAL A 440 9.31 -20.88 3.82
N ILE A 441 9.48 -21.70 4.86
CA ILE A 441 8.60 -22.84 5.12
C ILE A 441 7.16 -22.40 5.36
N LYS A 442 6.93 -21.36 6.17
CA LYS A 442 5.59 -20.81 6.38
C LYS A 442 4.96 -20.39 5.07
N LEU A 443 5.71 -19.72 4.19
CA LEU A 443 5.22 -19.32 2.87
C LEU A 443 4.78 -20.55 2.07
N PHE A 444 5.62 -21.58 1.96
CA PHE A 444 5.30 -22.79 1.20
C PHE A 444 4.13 -23.57 1.81
N LEU A 445 4.16 -23.87 3.12
CA LEU A 445 3.08 -24.58 3.80
C LEU A 445 1.75 -23.86 3.70
N SER A 446 1.75 -22.53 3.78
CA SER A 446 0.51 -21.74 3.69
C SER A 446 -0.21 -21.98 2.37
N ARG A 447 0.50 -22.26 1.26
CA ARG A 447 -0.12 -22.55 -0.04
C ARG A 447 -0.79 -23.92 -0.11
N TYR A 448 -0.27 -24.90 0.63
CA TYR A 448 -0.82 -26.25 0.63
C TYR A 448 -1.99 -26.41 1.60
N VAL A 449 -1.87 -25.80 2.78
CA VAL A 449 -2.82 -26.06 3.88
C VAL A 449 -3.82 -24.91 4.06
N ALA A 450 -3.39 -23.67 3.77
CA ALA A 450 -4.12 -22.46 4.16
C ALA A 450 -4.45 -21.54 2.96
N PHE A 451 -4.60 -22.10 1.75
CA PHE A 451 -4.95 -21.36 0.52
C PHE A 451 -4.04 -20.16 0.21
N GLY A 452 -2.78 -20.19 0.66
CA GLY A 452 -1.80 -19.11 0.50
C GLY A 452 -1.88 -18.00 1.56
N HIS A 453 -2.76 -18.14 2.56
CA HIS A 453 -2.90 -17.17 3.65
C HIS A 453 -2.10 -17.60 4.89
N THR A 454 -1.04 -16.85 5.21
CA THR A 454 -0.18 -17.13 6.37
C THR A 454 -0.91 -17.00 7.71
N PHE A 455 -1.88 -16.10 7.82
CA PHE A 455 -2.67 -15.93 9.04
C PHE A 455 -3.56 -17.15 9.31
N LEU A 456 -4.15 -17.71 8.26
CA LEU A 456 -4.97 -18.91 8.38
C LEU A 456 -4.12 -20.10 8.81
N LEU A 457 -2.90 -20.24 8.24
CA LEU A 457 -1.93 -21.24 8.69
C LEU A 457 -1.58 -21.08 10.18
N GLU A 458 -1.33 -19.86 10.64
CA GLU A 458 -1.04 -19.60 12.07
C GLU A 458 -2.22 -19.99 12.96
N ALA A 459 -3.45 -19.71 12.53
CA ALA A 459 -4.66 -20.11 13.25
C ALA A 459 -4.85 -21.64 13.27
N GLU A 460 -4.65 -22.32 12.14
CA GLU A 460 -4.71 -23.78 12.03
C GLU A 460 -3.67 -24.46 12.91
N VAL A 461 -2.43 -23.96 12.92
CA VAL A 461 -1.36 -24.46 13.80
C VAL A 461 -1.73 -24.24 15.27
N LEU A 462 -2.29 -23.09 15.64
CA LEU A 462 -2.74 -22.84 17.01
C LEU A 462 -3.83 -23.84 17.42
N VAL A 463 -4.81 -24.08 16.56
CA VAL A 463 -5.87 -25.06 16.81
C VAL A 463 -5.27 -26.46 16.95
N ALA A 464 -4.35 -26.85 16.07
CA ALA A 464 -3.68 -28.15 16.15
C ALA A 464 -2.89 -28.32 17.46
N LEU A 465 -2.19 -27.27 17.92
CA LEU A 465 -1.46 -27.27 19.20
C LEU A 465 -2.42 -27.36 20.40
N LEU A 466 -3.56 -26.66 20.36
CA LEU A 466 -4.58 -26.76 21.39
C LEU A 466 -5.19 -28.17 21.45
N VAL A 467 -5.46 -28.78 20.30
CA VAL A 467 -5.94 -30.17 20.21
C VAL A 467 -4.87 -31.13 20.73
N LEU A 468 -3.60 -30.97 20.31
CA LEU A 468 -2.50 -31.82 20.80
C LEU A 468 -2.35 -31.71 22.33
N GLY A 469 -2.33 -30.48 22.85
CA GLY A 469 -2.26 -30.22 24.29
C GLY A 469 -3.43 -30.85 25.05
N TRP A 470 -4.65 -30.72 24.51
CA TRP A 470 -5.83 -31.39 25.05
C TRP A 470 -5.68 -32.91 25.03
N THR A 471 -5.24 -33.50 23.92
CA THR A 471 -5.05 -34.96 23.81
C THR A 471 -4.00 -35.47 24.79
N LEU A 472 -2.87 -34.77 24.95
CA LEU A 472 -1.82 -35.13 25.92
C LEU A 472 -2.32 -35.05 27.37
N LEU A 473 -3.11 -34.02 27.70
CA LEU A 473 -3.74 -33.89 29.02
C LEU A 473 -4.78 -35.00 29.25
N ALA A 474 -5.61 -35.30 28.24
CA ALA A 474 -6.60 -36.37 28.32
C ALA A 474 -5.93 -37.75 28.47
N THR A 475 -4.86 -38.03 27.71
CA THR A 475 -4.11 -39.29 27.87
C THR A 475 -3.40 -39.37 29.20
N ASN A 476 -2.80 -38.28 29.71
CA ASN A 476 -2.22 -38.26 31.05
C ASN A 476 -3.26 -38.46 32.14
N SER A 477 -4.48 -37.91 31.97
CA SER A 477 -5.60 -38.15 32.91
C SER A 477 -6.09 -39.61 32.87
N LEU A 478 -5.95 -40.30 31.73
CA LEU A 478 -6.27 -41.73 31.58
C LEU A 478 -5.17 -42.63 32.17
N PHE A 479 -3.90 -42.25 32.03
CA PHE A 479 -2.76 -43.00 32.58
C PHE A 479 -2.60 -42.81 34.11
N TYR A 480 -2.93 -41.63 34.65
CA TYR A 480 -2.93 -41.38 36.10
C TYR A 480 -4.31 -41.59 36.76
N GLY A 481 -5.36 -41.85 35.97
CA GLY A 481 -6.73 -42.06 36.43
C GLY A 481 -6.99 -43.36 37.20
N SER A 482 -5.98 -44.22 37.40
CA SER A 482 -6.09 -45.39 38.29
C SER A 482 -5.74 -45.06 39.76
N TYR A 483 -5.27 -43.85 40.06
CA TYR A 483 -5.04 -43.37 41.43
C TYR A 483 -5.67 -41.99 41.61
N GLY A 484 -6.96 -41.93 41.94
CA GLY A 484 -7.58 -40.68 42.40
C GLY A 484 -9.04 -40.52 42.05
N SER A 485 -9.92 -41.33 42.63
CA SER A 485 -11.36 -41.05 42.67
C SER A 485 -11.67 -39.88 43.60
N THR A 486 -11.24 -38.66 43.30
CA THR A 486 -11.60 -37.48 44.14
C THR A 486 -11.45 -36.10 43.47
N PHE A 487 -11.68 -35.95 42.16
CA PHE A 487 -11.68 -34.62 41.53
C PHE A 487 -12.77 -34.43 40.46
N ARG A 488 -13.98 -34.95 40.70
CA ARG A 488 -15.20 -34.58 39.95
C ARG A 488 -16.11 -33.72 40.83
N SER A 489 -15.75 -32.47 41.06
CA SER A 489 -16.67 -31.44 41.63
C SER A 489 -16.07 -30.05 41.52
N PHE A 490 -15.73 -29.56 40.31
CA PHE A 490 -15.51 -28.13 40.09
C PHE A 490 -15.67 -27.85 38.60
N PHE A 491 -16.91 -27.65 38.16
CA PHE A 491 -17.35 -26.80 37.04
C PHE A 491 -18.83 -27.12 36.75
N VAL A 492 -19.68 -26.67 37.67
CA VAL A 492 -21.07 -26.30 37.39
C VAL A 492 -21.22 -24.90 37.99
N ILE A 493 -21.34 -23.92 37.09
CA ILE A 493 -22.00 -22.60 37.13
C ILE A 493 -21.32 -21.71 36.10
#